data_AF-A0A3R7KU69-F1
#
_entry.id   AF-A0A3R7KU69-F1
#
_cell.length_a   1.000
_cell.length_b   1.000
_cell.length_c   1.000
_cell.angle_alpha   90.00
_cell.angle_beta   90.00
_cell.angle_gamma   90.00
#
_symmetry.space_group_name_H-M   'P 1'
#
loop_
_entity.id
_entity.type
_entity.pdbx_description
1 polymer ?
#
loop_
_entity_poly.entity_id
_entity_poly.type
_entity_poly.pdbx_seq_one_letter_code
_entity_poly.pdbx_strand_id
1 'polypeptide(L)'
;MARGGSKTGRGEKAESDVVRLQYRTPWMIFTPTFIFFFLLNYLAWFTTVNEDGTDLVASPYVAAIQAERARNLWKQEWSFDMQVFLEDTVLRSLFRVSQHFGGMEGVRIIWCLAWLAHCLEVGIAFRICLSCGATPAVFAAYCLFTALGGVTQLLPLIEARDKYISLLPTPTAKKNK
;
A
#
# COMPACT_ATOMS: atom_id res chain seq x y z
N MET A 1 -29.62 55.13 36.02
CA MET A 1 -30.57 54.51 35.07
C MET A 1 -29.78 53.61 34.14
N ALA A 2 -30.26 52.37 33.97
CA ALA A 2 -29.65 51.30 33.21
C ALA A 2 -29.96 51.37 31.70
N ARG A 3 -29.11 50.70 30.90
CA ARG A 3 -29.34 49.98 29.62
C ARG A 3 -28.04 50.05 28.80
N GLY A 4 -27.48 48.99 28.25
CA GLY A 4 -27.86 47.60 28.13
C GLY A 4 -26.72 46.90 27.38
N GLY A 5 -26.39 45.68 27.79
CA GLY A 5 -25.33 44.91 27.15
C GLY A 5 -25.70 44.47 25.73
N SER A 6 -24.67 44.20 24.94
CA SER A 6 -24.68 43.08 23.99
C SER A 6 -23.28 42.53 23.90
N LYS A 7 -23.00 41.58 24.80
CA LYS A 7 -22.00 40.54 24.57
C LYS A 7 -22.65 39.54 23.62
N THR A 8 -22.11 39.43 22.42
CA THR A 8 -22.19 38.18 21.64
C THR A 8 -20.88 38.01 20.89
N GLY A 9 -19.82 37.80 21.67
CA GLY A 9 -18.71 36.97 21.21
C GLY A 9 -19.31 35.61 20.89
N ARG A 10 -19.58 35.38 19.60
CA ARG A 10 -20.04 34.11 19.07
C ARG A 10 -18.91 33.14 19.34
N GLY A 11 -19.05 32.41 20.43
CA GLY A 11 -18.11 31.39 20.84
C GLY A 11 -17.80 30.50 19.65
N GLU A 12 -16.56 30.58 19.19
CA GLU A 12 -15.73 29.41 18.95
C GLU A 12 -16.03 28.42 20.08
N LYS A 13 -17.11 27.63 19.93
CA LYS A 13 -17.20 26.35 20.61
C LYS A 13 -16.09 25.55 19.97
N ALA A 14 -14.96 25.60 20.65
CA ALA A 14 -13.73 24.96 20.29
C ALA A 14 -14.02 23.56 19.75
N GLU A 15 -13.49 23.27 18.57
CA GLU A 15 -13.32 21.94 17.99
C GLU A 15 -12.35 21.09 18.85
N SER A 16 -12.37 21.25 20.18
CA SER A 16 -11.31 20.82 21.08
C SER A 16 -11.62 19.57 21.89
N ASP A 17 -12.81 18.95 21.76
CA ASP A 17 -13.14 17.74 22.55
C ASP A 17 -13.85 16.63 21.75
N VAL A 18 -13.92 16.72 20.42
CA VAL A 18 -14.37 15.56 19.63
C VAL A 18 -13.17 14.65 19.41
N VAL A 19 -13.09 13.58 20.21
CA VAL A 19 -12.13 12.50 19.99
C VAL A 19 -12.38 11.92 18.59
N ARG A 20 -11.37 11.96 17.72
CA ARG A 20 -11.42 11.43 16.34
C ARG A 20 -10.30 10.44 16.10
N LEU A 21 -10.53 9.48 15.20
CA LEU A 21 -9.48 8.57 14.74
C LEU A 21 -8.36 9.37 14.07
N GLN A 22 -7.15 9.25 14.60
CA GLN A 22 -5.96 9.88 14.02
C GLN A 22 -5.31 8.98 12.98
N TYR A 23 -4.72 9.57 11.96
CA TYR A 23 -3.91 8.84 10.99
C TYR A 23 -2.54 8.47 11.59
N ARG A 24 -2.09 7.25 11.33
CA ARG A 24 -0.74 6.76 11.57
C ARG A 24 -0.13 6.34 10.25
N THR A 25 1.12 6.73 10.05
CA THR A 25 1.90 6.38 8.87
C THR A 25 2.15 4.87 8.83
N PRO A 26 2.31 4.29 7.63
CA PRO A 26 2.70 2.90 7.49
C PRO A 26 4.02 2.61 8.19
N TRP A 27 4.26 1.34 8.50
CA TRP A 27 5.58 0.90 8.97
C TRP A 27 6.66 1.07 7.90
N MET A 28 7.92 1.13 8.33
CA MET A 28 9.08 1.29 7.43
C MET A 28 9.17 0.22 6.34
N ILE A 29 8.64 -0.97 6.59
CA ILE A 29 8.59 -2.08 5.63
C ILE A 29 7.51 -1.90 4.54
N PHE A 30 6.66 -0.88 4.64
CA PHE A 30 5.62 -0.61 3.63
C PHE A 30 6.21 -0.42 2.23
N THR A 31 7.25 0.41 2.08
CA THR A 31 7.85 0.70 0.78
C THR A 31 8.40 -0.55 0.09
N PRO A 32 9.25 -1.39 0.73
CA PRO A 32 9.71 -2.62 0.09
C PRO A 32 8.56 -3.60 -0.19
N THR A 33 7.55 -3.71 0.68
CA THR A 33 6.37 -4.55 0.43
C THR A 33 5.58 -4.08 -0.80
N PHE A 34 5.34 -2.77 -0.91
CA PHE A 34 4.65 -2.17 -2.05
C PHE A 34 5.42 -2.39 -3.36
N ILE A 35 6.74 -2.16 -3.35
CA ILE A 35 7.59 -2.40 -4.53
C ILE A 35 7.53 -3.87 -4.92
N PHE A 36 7.66 -4.79 -3.96
CA PHE A 36 7.62 -6.22 -4.26
C PHE A 36 6.26 -6.67 -4.81
N PHE A 37 5.16 -6.20 -4.21
CA PHE A 37 3.81 -6.49 -4.70
C PHE A 37 3.60 -5.94 -6.13
N PHE A 38 4.09 -4.74 -6.41
CA PHE A 38 4.07 -4.14 -7.74
C PHE A 38 4.87 -4.97 -8.76
N LEU A 39 6.08 -5.40 -8.39
CA LEU A 39 6.92 -6.25 -9.25
C LEU A 39 6.27 -7.60 -9.52
N LEU A 40 5.66 -8.23 -8.51
CA LEU A 40 4.90 -9.47 -8.69
C LEU A 40 3.69 -9.28 -9.59
N ASN A 41 2.95 -8.19 -9.44
CA ASN A 41 1.83 -7.85 -10.31
C ASN A 41 2.28 -7.68 -11.77
N TYR A 42 3.36 -6.94 -11.96
CA TYR A 42 3.95 -6.74 -13.28
C TYR A 42 4.38 -8.08 -13.88
N LEU A 43 5.10 -8.89 -13.11
CA LEU A 43 5.53 -10.22 -13.55
C LEU A 43 4.34 -11.12 -13.91
N ALA A 44 3.34 -11.23 -13.04
CA ALA A 44 2.18 -12.11 -13.19
C ALA A 44 1.35 -11.84 -14.46
N TRP A 45 1.18 -10.56 -14.81
CA TRP A 45 0.17 -10.11 -15.78
C TRP A 45 0.71 -9.33 -16.98
N PHE A 46 1.91 -8.74 -16.87
CA PHE A 46 2.50 -7.89 -17.90
C PHE A 46 3.77 -8.48 -18.53
N THR A 47 4.11 -9.72 -18.19
CA THR A 47 5.20 -10.45 -18.85
C THR A 47 4.69 -11.74 -19.48
N THR A 48 5.43 -12.21 -20.49
CA THR A 48 5.19 -13.47 -21.17
C THR A 48 6.42 -14.36 -21.04
N VAL A 49 6.17 -15.67 -20.91
CA VAL A 49 7.22 -16.68 -20.89
C VAL A 49 7.47 -17.14 -22.32
N ASN A 50 8.71 -17.49 -22.64
CA ASN A 50 9.04 -18.14 -23.90
C ASN A 50 8.35 -19.51 -24.05
N GLU A 51 8.37 -20.06 -25.26
CA GLU A 51 7.72 -21.35 -25.57
C GLU A 51 8.27 -22.50 -24.72
N ASP A 52 9.55 -22.44 -24.36
CA ASP A 52 10.22 -23.46 -23.56
C ASP A 52 9.94 -23.36 -22.05
N GLY A 53 9.26 -22.30 -21.59
CA GLY A 53 8.96 -22.08 -20.17
C GLY A 53 10.15 -21.64 -19.31
N THR A 54 11.32 -21.41 -19.91
CA THR A 54 12.61 -21.24 -19.23
C THR A 54 12.97 -19.78 -18.95
N ASP A 55 12.45 -18.84 -19.72
CA ASP A 55 12.80 -17.41 -19.57
C ASP A 55 11.64 -16.49 -19.99
N LEU A 56 11.76 -15.21 -19.63
CA LEU A 56 10.83 -14.17 -20.05
C LEU A 56 11.15 -13.71 -21.48
N VAL A 57 10.10 -13.47 -22.26
CA VAL A 57 10.21 -12.81 -23.57
C VAL A 57 10.60 -11.36 -23.34
N ALA A 58 11.68 -10.93 -23.99
CA ALA A 58 12.11 -9.53 -23.93
C ALA A 58 11.06 -8.63 -24.60
N SER A 59 10.77 -7.48 -23.99
CA SER A 59 9.96 -6.47 -24.67
C SER A 59 10.66 -5.98 -25.94
N PRO A 60 9.91 -5.49 -26.95
CA PRO A 60 10.51 -4.94 -28.16
C PRO A 60 11.53 -3.83 -27.90
N TYR A 61 11.30 -3.04 -26.85
CA TYR A 61 12.20 -1.98 -26.42
C TYR A 61 13.53 -2.55 -25.91
N VAL A 62 13.48 -3.47 -24.94
CA VAL A 62 14.67 -4.11 -24.38
C VAL A 62 15.44 -4.87 -25.45
N ALA A 63 14.74 -5.59 -26.34
CA ALA A 63 15.34 -6.31 -27.45
C ALA A 63 16.07 -5.36 -28.43
N ALA A 64 15.49 -4.20 -28.75
CA ALA A 64 16.12 -3.21 -29.62
C ALA A 64 17.40 -2.65 -29.00
N ILE A 65 17.37 -2.30 -27.70
CA ILE A 65 18.54 -1.79 -26.98
C ILE A 65 19.64 -2.85 -26.88
N GLN A 66 19.28 -4.11 -26.57
CA GLN A 66 20.24 -5.22 -26.52
C GLN A 66 20.87 -5.48 -27.90
N ALA A 67 20.09 -5.43 -28.98
CA ALA A 67 20.60 -5.57 -30.34
C ALA A 67 21.54 -4.41 -30.73
N GLU A 68 21.24 -3.18 -30.32
CA GLU A 68 22.12 -2.03 -30.54
C GLU A 68 23.44 -2.19 -29.77
N ARG A 69 23.38 -2.60 -28.51
CA ARG A 69 24.57 -2.89 -27.68
C ARG A 69 25.44 -3.99 -28.29
N ALA A 70 24.82 -5.05 -28.80
CA ALA A 70 25.53 -6.15 -29.46
C ALA A 70 26.21 -5.74 -30.77
N ARG A 71 25.65 -4.77 -31.50
CA ARG A 71 26.26 -4.21 -32.73
C ARG A 71 27.39 -3.23 -32.43
N ASN A 72 27.27 -2.47 -31.35
CA ASN A 72 28.19 -1.40 -30.98
C ASN A 72 29.09 -1.79 -29.79
N LEU A 73 29.77 -2.93 -29.89
CA LEU A 73 30.67 -3.45 -28.82
C LEU A 73 31.78 -2.48 -28.41
N TRP A 74 32.16 -1.56 -29.29
CA TRP A 74 33.22 -0.57 -29.07
C TRP A 74 32.75 0.65 -28.27
N LYS A 75 31.44 0.83 -28.08
CA LYS A 75 30.88 1.94 -27.30
C LYS A 75 30.77 1.49 -25.85
N GLN A 76 31.70 1.95 -25.01
CA GLN A 76 31.84 1.46 -23.63
C GLN A 76 30.94 2.21 -22.63
N GLU A 77 30.43 3.40 -23.00
CA GLU A 77 29.58 4.21 -22.12
C GLU A 77 28.12 4.15 -22.57
N TRP A 78 27.32 3.44 -21.79
CA TRP A 78 25.86 3.44 -21.90
C TRP A 78 25.29 4.10 -20.65
N SER A 79 24.37 5.05 -20.82
CA SER A 79 23.63 5.61 -19.69
C SER A 79 22.77 4.52 -19.04
N PHE A 80 22.58 4.63 -17.72
CA PHE A 80 21.67 3.77 -17.00
C PHE A 80 20.25 3.91 -17.56
N ASP A 81 19.66 2.77 -17.92
CA ASP A 81 18.29 2.68 -18.42
C ASP A 81 17.44 1.93 -17.41
N MET A 82 16.49 2.64 -16.81
CA MET A 82 15.62 2.09 -15.76
C MET A 82 14.73 0.97 -16.27
N GLN A 83 14.23 1.06 -17.51
CA GLN A 83 13.33 0.07 -18.07
C GLN A 83 14.08 -1.23 -18.37
N VAL A 84 15.27 -1.12 -18.96
CA VAL A 84 16.14 -2.29 -19.19
C VAL A 84 16.55 -2.93 -17.86
N PHE A 85 16.92 -2.14 -16.85
CA PHE A 85 17.25 -2.68 -15.53
C PHE A 85 16.06 -3.42 -14.90
N LEU A 86 14.86 -2.84 -14.95
CA LEU A 86 13.66 -3.44 -14.39
C LEU A 86 13.31 -4.76 -15.10
N GLU A 87 13.15 -4.72 -16.43
CA GLU A 87 12.66 -5.88 -17.19
C GLU A 87 13.72 -6.98 -17.35
N ASP A 88 14.95 -6.61 -17.67
CA ASP A 88 16.00 -7.58 -18.00
C ASP A 88 16.76 -8.09 -16.78
N THR A 89 16.92 -7.27 -15.74
CA THR A 89 17.63 -7.67 -14.52
C THR A 89 16.68 -8.09 -13.42
N VAL A 90 15.78 -7.19 -12.99
CA VAL A 90 14.94 -7.42 -11.80
C VAL A 90 13.89 -8.51 -12.06
N LEU A 91 13.07 -8.36 -13.12
CA LEU A 91 11.98 -9.29 -13.40
C LEU A 91 12.50 -10.68 -13.80
N ARG A 92 13.53 -10.77 -14.66
CA ARG A 92 14.15 -12.06 -14.96
C ARG A 92 14.73 -12.74 -13.73
N SER A 93 15.37 -11.99 -12.82
CA SER A 93 15.89 -12.57 -11.57
C SER A 93 14.77 -13.09 -10.68
N LEU A 94 13.68 -12.31 -10.52
CA LEU A 94 12.49 -12.76 -9.79
C LEU A 94 11.86 -14.00 -10.42
N PHE A 95 11.79 -14.07 -11.74
CA PHE A 95 11.29 -15.24 -12.45
C PHE A 95 12.17 -16.47 -12.24
N ARG A 96 13.50 -16.33 -12.30
CA ARG A 96 14.43 -17.44 -11.98
C ARG A 96 14.25 -17.93 -10.56
N VAL A 97 14.00 -17.04 -9.60
CA VAL A 97 13.65 -17.45 -8.24
C VAL A 97 12.32 -18.20 -8.24
N SER A 98 11.32 -17.70 -8.96
CA SER A 98 10.00 -18.35 -9.01
C SER A 98 10.00 -19.71 -9.69
N GLN A 99 10.95 -20.01 -10.58
CA GLN A 99 11.16 -21.35 -11.14
C GLN A 99 11.32 -22.43 -10.06
N HIS A 100 11.88 -22.08 -8.90
CA HIS A 100 12.01 -23.00 -7.76
C HIS A 100 10.67 -23.30 -7.06
N PHE A 101 9.63 -22.51 -7.33
CA PHE A 101 8.32 -22.57 -6.68
C PHE A 101 7.16 -22.62 -7.69
N GLY A 102 7.37 -23.24 -8.86
CA GLY A 102 6.31 -23.45 -9.86
C GLY A 102 6.25 -22.41 -10.99
N GLY A 103 7.34 -21.68 -11.24
CA GLY A 103 7.47 -20.79 -12.40
C GLY A 103 6.44 -19.66 -12.40
N MET A 104 5.84 -19.36 -13.56
CA MET A 104 4.82 -18.31 -13.67
C MET A 104 3.49 -18.67 -13.02
N GLU A 105 3.13 -19.96 -13.01
CA GLU A 105 1.92 -20.40 -12.33
C GLU A 105 2.04 -20.15 -10.82
N GLY A 106 3.19 -20.47 -10.24
CA GLY A 106 3.53 -20.15 -8.86
C GLY A 106 3.43 -18.64 -8.56
N VAL A 107 4.01 -17.80 -9.43
CA VAL A 107 3.91 -16.32 -9.29
C VAL A 107 2.46 -15.87 -9.26
N ARG A 108 1.63 -16.35 -10.19
CA ARG A 108 0.21 -15.98 -10.27
C ARG A 108 -0.57 -16.43 -9.04
N ILE A 109 -0.33 -17.65 -8.56
CA ILE A 109 -0.96 -18.17 -7.34
C ILE A 109 -0.57 -17.31 -6.13
N ILE A 110 0.73 -17.05 -5.93
CA ILE A 110 1.22 -16.21 -4.82
C ILE A 110 0.60 -14.81 -4.90
N TRP A 111 0.58 -14.22 -6.09
CA TRP A 111 -0.03 -12.90 -6.30
C TRP A 111 -1.54 -12.90 -5.99
N CYS A 112 -2.29 -13.90 -6.46
CA CYS A 112 -3.72 -14.02 -6.17
C CYS A 112 -3.98 -14.17 -4.66
N LEU A 113 -3.19 -14.99 -3.97
CA LEU A 113 -3.30 -15.17 -2.51
C LEU A 113 -2.97 -13.87 -1.76
N ALA A 114 -1.91 -13.16 -2.16
CA ALA A 114 -1.55 -11.88 -1.58
C ALA A 114 -2.65 -10.82 -1.80
N TRP A 115 -3.26 -10.79 -2.99
CA TRP A 115 -4.37 -9.88 -3.28
C TRP A 115 -5.62 -10.22 -2.44
N LEU A 116 -5.95 -11.50 -2.29
CA LEU A 116 -7.05 -11.93 -1.42
C LEU A 116 -6.81 -11.51 0.04
N ALA A 117 -5.58 -11.64 0.54
CA ALA A 117 -5.21 -11.16 1.86
C ALA A 117 -5.41 -9.65 1.99
N HIS A 118 -4.95 -8.86 1.02
CA HIS A 118 -5.16 -7.41 1.00
C HIS A 118 -6.66 -7.05 0.98
N CYS A 119 -7.49 -7.75 0.22
CA CYS A 119 -8.95 -7.52 0.21
C CYS A 119 -9.57 -7.74 1.60
N LEU A 120 -9.14 -8.79 2.32
CA LEU A 120 -9.59 -9.03 3.70
C LEU A 120 -9.12 -7.92 4.64
N GLU A 121 -7.86 -7.50 4.55
CA GLU A 121 -7.28 -6.43 5.35
C GLU A 121 -7.96 -5.08 5.11
N VAL A 122 -8.28 -4.75 3.86
CA VAL A 122 -9.06 -3.56 3.49
C VAL A 122 -10.46 -3.65 4.11
N GLY A 123 -11.10 -4.82 4.11
CA GLY A 123 -12.39 -5.04 4.77
C GLY A 123 -12.34 -4.76 6.28
N ILE A 124 -11.25 -5.17 6.95
CA ILE A 124 -11.01 -4.87 8.37
C ILE A 124 -10.80 -3.37 8.55
N ALA A 125 -9.93 -2.76 7.74
CA ALA A 125 -9.61 -1.33 7.82
C ALA A 125 -10.85 -0.46 7.62
N PHE A 126 -11.68 -0.81 6.64
CA PHE A 126 -12.97 -0.18 6.37
C PHE A 126 -13.89 -0.21 7.60
N ARG A 127 -14.05 -1.39 8.22
CA ARG A 127 -14.88 -1.54 9.43
C ARG A 127 -14.33 -0.74 10.61
N ILE A 128 -13.02 -0.72 10.81
CA ILE A 128 -12.39 0.09 11.87
C ILE A 128 -12.67 1.58 11.63
N CYS A 129 -12.44 2.07 10.41
CA CYS A 129 -12.63 3.48 10.08
C CYS A 129 -14.09 3.91 10.25
N LEU A 130 -15.06 3.08 9.85
CA LEU A 130 -16.48 3.36 10.08
C LEU A 130 -16.84 3.37 11.58
N SER A 131 -16.41 2.36 12.34
CA SER A 131 -16.74 2.27 13.77
C SER A 131 -16.12 3.37 14.62
N CYS A 132 -14.97 3.92 14.19
CA CYS A 132 -14.29 5.02 14.87
C CYS A 132 -14.67 6.41 14.32
N GLY A 133 -15.65 6.51 13.43
CA GLY A 133 -16.09 7.79 12.86
C GLY A 133 -14.97 8.55 12.15
N ALA A 134 -14.12 7.83 11.41
CA ALA A 134 -12.98 8.42 10.72
C ALA A 134 -13.44 9.52 9.74
N THR A 135 -12.67 10.60 9.66
CA THR A 135 -12.88 11.61 8.61
C THR A 135 -12.65 11.01 7.22
N PRO A 136 -13.29 11.52 6.15
CA PRO A 136 -13.12 10.96 4.80
C PRO A 136 -11.67 10.86 4.35
N ALA A 137 -10.82 11.84 4.69
CA ALA A 137 -9.40 11.83 4.35
C ALA A 137 -8.64 10.70 5.06
N VAL A 138 -8.88 10.53 6.38
CA VAL A 138 -8.24 9.47 7.18
C VAL A 138 -8.72 8.09 6.72
N PHE A 139 -10.02 7.96 6.45
CA PHE A 139 -10.62 6.76 5.89
C PHE A 139 -9.97 6.38 4.56
N ALA A 140 -9.87 7.33 3.62
CA ALA A 140 -9.29 7.08 2.30
C ALA A 140 -7.82 6.68 2.40
N ALA A 141 -7.03 7.37 3.24
CA ALA A 141 -5.63 7.05 3.45
C ALA A 141 -5.44 5.63 4.00
N TYR A 142 -6.18 5.25 5.05
CA TYR A 142 -6.10 3.91 5.62
C TYR A 142 -6.51 2.82 4.63
N CYS A 143 -7.62 2.99 3.92
CA CYS A 143 -8.08 2.00 2.94
C CYS A 143 -7.10 1.89 1.75
N LEU A 144 -6.61 3.01 1.23
CA LEU A 144 -5.66 3.02 0.12
C LEU A 144 -4.33 2.36 0.50
N PHE A 145 -3.72 2.78 1.61
CA PHE A 145 -2.43 2.22 2.01
C PHE A 145 -2.56 0.75 2.48
N THR A 146 -3.70 0.34 3.02
CA THR A 146 -3.96 -1.09 3.28
C THR A 146 -4.09 -1.88 1.98
N ALA A 147 -4.73 -1.33 0.93
CA ALA A 147 -4.79 -2.00 -0.37
C ALA A 147 -3.40 -2.16 -1.02
N LEU A 148 -2.50 -1.17 -0.80
CA LEU A 148 -1.16 -1.14 -1.42
C LEU A 148 -0.11 -1.93 -0.65
N GLY A 149 -0.13 -1.89 0.69
CA GLY A 149 0.90 -2.49 1.55
C GLY A 149 0.37 -3.47 2.59
N GLY A 150 -0.93 -3.74 2.58
CA GLY A 150 -1.57 -4.73 3.44
C GLY A 150 -1.37 -4.48 4.93
N VAL A 151 -0.94 -5.53 5.63
CA VAL A 151 -0.65 -5.54 7.07
C VAL A 151 0.23 -4.37 7.54
N THR A 152 1.13 -3.88 6.69
CA THR A 152 2.06 -2.79 7.02
C THR A 152 1.37 -1.45 7.27
N GLN A 153 0.11 -1.30 6.81
CA GLN A 153 -0.77 -0.20 7.19
C GLN A 153 -1.88 -0.62 8.17
N LEU A 154 -2.35 -1.87 8.09
CA LEU A 154 -3.44 -2.33 8.96
C LEU A 154 -3.04 -2.30 10.45
N LEU A 155 -1.81 -2.67 10.79
CA LEU A 155 -1.34 -2.64 12.19
C LEU A 155 -1.29 -1.23 12.77
N PRO A 156 -0.69 -0.22 12.10
CA PRO A 156 -0.83 1.18 12.50
C PRO A 156 -2.28 1.64 12.71
N LEU A 157 -3.22 1.17 11.89
CA LEU A 157 -4.65 1.47 12.07
C LEU A 157 -5.23 0.84 13.33
N ILE A 158 -4.89 -0.41 13.62
CA ILE A 158 -5.32 -1.09 14.85
C ILE A 158 -4.79 -0.34 16.08
N GLU A 159 -3.53 0.07 16.08
CA GLU A 159 -2.96 0.90 17.15
C GLU A 159 -3.67 2.25 17.30
N ALA A 160 -4.01 2.89 16.17
CA ALA A 160 -4.76 4.14 16.17
C ALA A 160 -6.18 3.96 16.73
N ARG A 161 -6.83 2.85 16.42
CA ARG A 161 -8.13 2.45 16.98
C ARG A 161 -8.02 2.23 18.49
N ASP A 162 -7.05 1.47 18.95
CA ASP A 162 -6.92 1.15 20.38
C ASP A 162 -6.66 2.42 21.18
N LYS A 163 -5.85 3.34 20.65
CA LYS A 163 -5.68 4.68 21.23
C LYS A 163 -6.99 5.47 21.21
N TYR A 164 -7.75 5.47 20.11
CA TYR A 164 -9.04 6.13 20.02
C TYR A 164 -10.03 5.61 21.09
N ILE A 165 -10.13 4.28 21.24
CA ILE A 165 -11.01 3.65 22.23
C ILE A 165 -10.59 4.02 23.66
N SER A 166 -9.28 4.08 23.95
CA SER A 166 -8.77 4.46 25.28
C SER A 166 -9.12 5.88 25.70
N LEU A 167 -9.42 6.76 24.72
CA LEU A 167 -9.80 8.16 24.95
C LEU A 167 -11.31 8.36 25.08
N LEU A 168 -12.12 7.33 24.76
CA LEU A 168 -13.56 7.42 24.93
C LEU A 168 -13.92 7.31 26.42
N PRO A 169 -14.79 8.18 26.95
CA PRO A 169 -15.23 8.10 28.33
C PRO A 169 -15.91 6.74 28.58
N THR A 170 -15.40 6.00 29.55
CA THR A 170 -16.02 4.73 29.97
C THR A 170 -17.42 5.03 30.50
N PRO A 171 -18.48 4.32 30.08
CA PRO A 171 -19.80 4.53 30.65
C PRO A 171 -19.71 4.25 32.16
N THR A 172 -19.86 5.30 32.98
CA THR A 172 -19.92 5.15 34.43
C THR A 172 -21.05 4.18 34.75
N ALA A 173 -20.70 3.03 35.31
CA ALA A 173 -21.65 2.05 35.81
C ALA A 173 -22.70 2.77 36.66
N LYS A 174 -23.97 2.72 36.24
CA LYS A 174 -25.09 3.21 37.03
C LYS A 174 -25.00 2.54 38.41
N LYS A 175 -24.65 3.32 39.44
CA LYS A 175 -24.90 2.94 40.84
C LYS A 175 -26.40 2.82 40.98
N ASN A 176 -26.92 1.60 40.91
CA ASN A 176 -28.27 1.30 41.38
C ASN A 176 -28.29 1.61 42.88
N LYS A 177 -29.12 2.60 43.25
CA LYS A 177 -29.57 2.83 44.62
C LYS A 177 -30.72 1.88 44.92
#